data_AF-A0A2P2KEU3-F1
#
_entry.id   AF-A0A2P2KEU3-F1
#
_cell.length_a   1.000
_cell.length_b   1.000
_cell.length_c   1.000
_cell.angle_alpha   90.00
_cell.angle_beta   90.00
_cell.angle_gamma   90.00
#
_symmetry.space_group_name_H-M   'P 1'
#
loop_
_entity.id
_entity.type
_entity.pdbx_description
1 polymer ?
#
loop_
_entity_poly.entity_id
_entity_poly.type
_entity_poly.pdbx_seq_one_letter_code
_entity_poly.pdbx_strand_id
1 'polypeptide(L)' 'MSCRTYCAEVSHDVSTRKRKEIVERAAQLDIVVTNKLAKLHSQKDE' A
#
# COMPACT_ATOMS: atom_id res chain seq x y z
N MET A 1 2.22 -18.19 -11.86
CA MET A 1 1.24 -17.61 -10.92
C MET A 1 1.72 -17.88 -9.51
N SER A 2 2.26 -16.86 -8.84
CA SER A 2 2.89 -16.97 -7.50
C SER A 2 2.30 -15.94 -6.53
N CYS A 3 1.02 -15.58 -6.68
CA CYS A 3 0.38 -14.53 -5.88
C CYS A 3 0.16 -14.95 -4.41
N ARG A 4 0.54 -16.17 -4.03
CA ARG A 4 0.52 -16.68 -2.64
C ARG A 4 1.84 -16.52 -1.89
N THR A 5 2.92 -16.14 -2.57
CA THR A 5 4.28 -16.19 -1.98
C THR A 5 4.78 -14.83 -1.51
N TYR A 6 4.25 -13.73 -2.06
CA TYR A 6 4.82 -12.41 -1.83
C TYR A 6 3.75 -11.38 -1.47
N CYS A 7 4.00 -10.68 -0.37
CA CYS A 7 3.26 -9.49 0.03
C CYS A 7 4.09 -8.25 -0.32
N ALA A 8 3.41 -7.15 -0.66
CA ALA A 8 4.06 -5.88 -0.96
C ALA A 8 4.03 -4.95 0.26
N GLU A 9 5.15 -4.27 0.54
CA GLU A 9 5.21 -3.23 1.58
C GLU A 9 5.57 -1.89 0.94
N VAL A 10 4.84 -0.83 1.29
CA VAL A 10 5.09 0.51 0.76
C VAL A 10 6.05 1.26 1.69
N SER A 11 7.23 1.61 1.17
CA SER A 11 8.25 2.35 1.92
C SER A 11 7.75 3.68 2.49
N HIS A 12 8.37 4.12 3.59
CA HIS A 12 8.03 5.34 4.31
C HIS A 12 8.31 6.62 3.50
N ASP A 13 9.27 6.62 2.57
CA ASP A 13 9.56 7.73 1.65
C ASP A 13 8.48 7.99 0.60
N VAL A 14 7.60 7.01 0.34
CA VAL A 14 6.58 7.16 -0.70
C VAL A 14 5.55 8.20 -0.26
N SER A 15 5.38 9.23 -1.09
CA SER A 15 4.35 10.27 -0.92
C SER A 15 2.95 9.66 -0.94
N THR A 16 1.99 10.29 -0.26
CA THR A 16 0.61 9.81 -0.14
C THR A 16 -0.08 9.61 -1.49
N ARG A 17 0.19 10.48 -2.48
CA ARG A 17 -0.33 10.35 -3.85
C ARG A 17 0.12 9.04 -4.52
N LYS A 18 1.42 8.76 -4.54
CA LYS A 18 1.98 7.53 -5.10
C LYS A 18 1.55 6.28 -4.33
N ARG A 19 1.36 6.40 -3.01
CA ARG A 19 0.84 5.29 -2.18
C ARG A 19 -0.58 4.88 -2.62
N LYS A 20 -1.45 5.83 -2.99
CA LYS A 20 -2.79 5.51 -3.53
C LYS A 20 -2.71 4.74 -4.84
N GLU A 21 -1.90 5.21 -5.79
CA GLU A 21 -1.71 4.56 -7.09
C GLU A 21 -1.17 3.12 -6.95
N ILE A 22 -0.23 2.91 -6.03
CA ILE A 22 0.34 1.58 -5.75
C ILE A 22 -0.71 0.64 -5.16
N VAL A 23 -1.56 1.13 -4.24
CA VAL A 23 -2.62 0.33 -3.62
C VAL A 23 -3.71 -0.05 -4.62
N GLU A 24 -4.15 0.88 -5.48
CA GLU A 24 -5.11 0.58 -6.56
C GLU A 24 -4.57 -0.46 -7.53
N ARG A 25 -3.30 -0.31 -7.95
CA ARG A 25 -2.66 -1.27 -8.84
C ARG A 25 -2.45 -2.63 -8.19
N ALA A 26 -2.11 -2.66 -6.91
CA ALA A 26 -2.00 -3.91 -6.15
C ALA A 26 -3.36 -4.63 -6.02
N ALA A 27 -4.46 -3.89 -5.90
CA ALA A 27 -5.81 -4.47 -5.86
C ALA A 27 -6.21 -5.14 -7.18
N GLN A 28 -5.84 -4.54 -8.33
CA GLN A 28 -6.08 -5.13 -9.65
C GLN A 28 -5.27 -6.42 -9.90
N LEU A 29 -4.11 -6.53 -9.25
CA LEU A 29 -3.20 -7.66 -9.39
C LEU A 29 -3.39 -8.72 -8.29
N ASP A 30 -4.41 -8.55 -7.43
CA ASP A 30 -4.68 -9.39 -6.24
C ASP A 30 -3.44 -9.56 -5.33
N ILE A 31 -2.63 -8.50 -5.19
CA ILE A 31 -1.44 -8.48 -4.33
C ILE A 31 -1.82 -7.96 -2.95
N VAL A 32 -1.46 -8.74 -1.92
CA VAL A 32 -1.65 -8.32 -0.53
C VAL A 32 -0.58 -7.31 -0.16
N VAL A 33 -0.98 -6.05 -0.04
CA VAL A 33 -0.14 -5.01 0.56
C VAL A 33 -0.30 -5.06 2.09
N THR A 34 0.78 -5.21 2.85
CA THR A 34 0.73 -5.27 4.32
C THR A 34 0.47 -3.90 4.94
N ASN A 35 1.05 -2.86 4.33
CA ASN A 35 0.95 -1.48 4.81
C ASN A 35 0.02 -0.61 3.96
N LYS A 36 -1.26 -1.01 3.84
CA LYS A 36 -2.26 -0.27 3.04
C LYS A 36 -2.59 1.10 3.63
N LEU A 37 -2.37 1.31 4.93
CA LEU A 37 -2.96 2.41 5.70
C LEU A 37 -1.98 3.28 6.51
N ALA A 38 -0.67 2.98 6.61
CA ALA A 38 0.21 3.71 7.56
C ALA A 38 0.26 5.24 7.38
N LYS A 39 0.13 5.78 6.17
CA LYS A 39 0.09 7.24 5.97
C LYS A 39 -1.30 7.84 5.83
N LEU A 40 -2.36 7.02 5.79
CA LEU A 40 -3.73 7.54 5.79
C LEU A 40 -4.22 7.89 7.20
N HIS A 41 -3.50 7.44 8.25
CA HIS A 41 -3.90 7.65 9.65
C HIS A 41 -3.20 8.82 10.35
N SER A 42 -2.09 9.36 9.81
CA SER A 42 -1.37 10.48 10.47
C SER A 42 -2.02 11.85 10.26
N GLN A 43 -3.27 11.91 9.78
CA GLN A 43 -4.09 13.12 9.67
C GLN A 43 -5.44 12.91 10.36
N LYS A 44 -5.45 12.35 11.58
CA LYS A 44 -6.58 12.38 12.52
C LYS A 44 -6.10 12.25 13.98
N ASP A 45 -5.07 12.99 14.39
CA ASP A 45 -4.74 13.22 15.80
C ASP A 45 -3.94 14.53 15.92
N GLU A 46 -4.55 15.63 15.47
CA GLU A 46 -4.42 17.00 16.03
C GLU A 46 -5.71 17.77 15.71
#